data_AF-A0A447MZC8-F1
#
_entry.id   AF-A0A447MZC8-F1
#
_cell.length_a   1.000
_cell.length_b   1.000
_cell.length_c   1.000
_cell.angle_alpha   90.00
_cell.angle_beta   90.00
_cell.angle_gamma   90.00
#
_symmetry.space_group_name_H-M   'P 1'
#
loop_
_entity.id
_entity.type
_entity.pdbx_description
1 polymer ?
#
loop_
_entity_poly.entity_id
_entity_poly.type
_entity_poly.pdbx_seq_one_letter_code
_entity_poly.pdbx_strand_id
1 'polypeptide(L)' 'MFVDSGEAVSDIRRSDFKTGTGGSACAGRRRLGPIKLDFAVPVGDKDEHGLQFYIGLGPEL' A
#
# COMPACT_ATOMS: atom_id res chain seq x y z
N MET A 1 8.15 2.35 6.64
CA MET A 1 7.52 1.03 6.41
C MET A 1 6.08 1.13 6.84
N PHE A 2 5.20 0.34 6.21
CA PHE A 2 3.77 0.29 6.51
C PHE A 2 3.23 -1.14 6.37
N VAL A 3 2.12 -1.42 7.04
CA VAL A 3 1.36 -2.67 6.96
C VAL A 3 -0.11 -2.30 6.95
N ASP A 4 -0.82 -2.76 5.93
CA ASP A 4 -2.24 -2.47 5.74
C ASP A 4 -3.02 -3.79 5.67
N SER A 5 -4.26 -3.80 6.16
CA SER A 5 -5.14 -4.96 6.12
C SER A 5 -6.59 -4.53 5.96
N GLY A 6 -7.37 -5.30 5.20
CA GLY A 6 -8.79 -5.04 4.99
C GLY A 6 -9.52 -6.21 4.32
N GLU A 7 -10.84 -6.19 4.37
CA GLU A 7 -11.69 -7.17 3.69
C GLU A 7 -12.88 -6.46 3.02
N ALA A 8 -13.33 -7.03 1.90
CA ALA A 8 -14.52 -6.56 1.19
C ALA A 8 -15.46 -7.75 0.99
N VAL A 9 -16.43 -7.90 1.90
CA VAL A 9 -17.33 -9.07 1.96
C VAL A 9 -18.80 -8.64 1.94
N SER A 10 -19.64 -9.45 1.31
CA SER A 10 -21.11 -9.23 1.28
C SER A 10 -21.82 -9.79 2.52
N ASP A 11 -21.17 -10.67 3.28
CA ASP A 11 -21.66 -11.21 4.55
C ASP A 11 -20.52 -11.17 5.57
N ILE A 12 -20.63 -10.28 6.56
CA ILE A 12 -19.60 -10.03 7.58
C ILE A 12 -19.26 -11.25 8.44
N ARG A 13 -20.07 -12.32 8.39
CA ARG A 13 -19.80 -13.59 9.09
C ARG A 13 -18.81 -14.47 8.34
N ARG A 14 -18.53 -14.18 7.06
CA ARG A 14 -17.53 -14.86 6.24
C ARG A 14 -16.37 -13.90 6.02
N SER A 15 -15.26 -14.16 6.70
CA SER A 15 -14.08 -13.30 6.64
C SER A 15 -13.16 -13.65 5.46
N ASP A 16 -12.58 -12.62 4.85
CA ASP A 16 -11.58 -12.71 3.79
C ASP A 16 -10.57 -11.54 3.88
N PHE A 17 -9.87 -11.46 5.01
CA PHE A 17 -8.86 -10.41 5.22
C PHE A 17 -7.67 -10.55 4.27
N LYS A 18 -7.40 -9.48 3.53
CA LYS A 18 -6.25 -9.29 2.67
C LYS A 18 -5.26 -8.37 3.37
N THR A 19 -4.01 -8.81 3.48
CA THR A 19 -2.94 -8.06 4.17
C THR A 19 -1.81 -7.76 3.21
N GLY A 20 -1.33 -6.52 3.22
CA GLY A 20 -0.19 -6.07 2.45
C GLY A 20 0.89 -5.47 3.36
N THR A 21 2.14 -5.58 2.95
CA THR A 21 3.27 -4.91 3.63
C THR A 21 4.10 -4.16 2.63
N GLY A 22 4.71 -3.06 3.06
CA GLY A 22 5.43 -2.20 2.15
C GLY A 22 6.42 -1.23 2.77
N GLY A 23 7.25 -0.69 1.87
CA GLY A 23 8.24 0.33 2.16
C GLY A 23 7.89 1.61 1.43
N SER A 24 7.98 2.74 2.14
CA SER A 24 7.84 4.07 1.59
C SER A 24 9.18 4.77 1.60
N ALA A 25 9.57 5.35 0.47
CA ALA A 25 10.64 6.32 0.38
C ALA A 25 10.03 7.70 0.10
N CYS A 26 10.24 8.65 1.01
CA CYS A 26 9.85 10.04 0.81
C CYS A 26 11.09 10.86 0.46
N ALA A 27 11.09 11.53 -0.69
CA ALA A 27 12.10 12.51 -1.03
C ALA A 27 11.64 13.91 -0.59
N GLY A 28 12.38 14.51 0.34
CA GLY A 28 12.07 15.84 0.89
C GLY A 28 12.29 17.00 -0.09
N ARG A 29 11.44 18.04 0.06
CA ARG A 29 11.50 19.41 -0.51
C ARG A 29 12.18 19.53 -1.88
N ARG A 30 11.53 19.02 -2.92
CA ARG A 30 11.84 19.36 -4.32
C ARG A 30 10.99 20.55 -4.77
N ARG A 31 11.35 21.16 -5.90
CA ARG A 31 10.63 22.33 -6.48
C ARG A 31 9.14 22.06 -6.74
N LEU A 32 8.75 20.78 -6.82
CA LEU A 32 7.38 20.30 -7.04
C LEU A 32 6.64 19.85 -5.78
N GLY A 33 7.25 19.97 -4.59
CA GLY A 33 6.71 19.46 -3.32
C GLY A 33 7.29 18.10 -2.90
N PRO A 34 6.78 17.49 -1.83
CA PRO A 34 7.16 16.15 -1.40
C PRO A 34 6.79 15.12 -2.46
N ILE A 35 7.67 14.13 -2.65
CA ILE A 35 7.43 12.99 -3.53
C ILE A 35 7.49 11.73 -2.66
N LYS A 36 6.42 10.92 -2.72
CA LYS A 36 6.33 9.64 -2.01
C LYS A 36 6.40 8.50 -3.02
N LEU A 37 7.22 7.51 -2.69
CA LEU A 37 7.47 6.33 -3.49
C LEU A 37 7.19 5.10 -2.64
N ASP A 38 6.15 4.35 -2.97
CA ASP A 38 5.73 3.20 -2.18
C ASP A 38 5.91 1.89 -2.97
N PHE A 39 6.43 0.87 -2.29
CA PHE A 39 6.47 -0.51 -2.77
C PHE A 39 5.68 -1.38 -1.81
N ALA A 40 4.74 -2.18 -2.32
CA ALA A 40 3.92 -3.06 -1.52
C ALA A 40 3.87 -4.47 -2.10
N VAL A 41 3.78 -5.47 -1.23
CA VAL A 41 3.58 -6.87 -1.59
C VAL A 41 2.42 -7.46 -0.79
N PRO A 42 1.59 -8.31 -1.40
CA PRO A 42 0.58 -9.08 -0.67
C PRO A 42 1.27 -10.11 0.25
N VAL A 43 0.72 -10.30 1.45
CA VAL A 43 1.24 -11.23 2.44
C VAL A 43 0.17 -12.26 2.79
N GLY A 44 0.51 -13.54 2.69
CA GLY A 44 -0.39 -14.64 3.04
C GLY A 44 -1.47 -14.92 2.00
N ASP A 45 -1.42 -14.25 0.84
CA ASP A 45 -2.31 -14.51 -0.27
C ASP A 45 -1.74 -15.61 -1.19
N LYS A 46 -2.57 -16.60 -1.51
CA LYS A 46 -2.18 -17.74 -2.35
C LYS A 46 -2.42 -17.47 -3.83
N ASP A 47 -3.16 -16.44 -4.17
CA ASP A 47 -3.56 -16.11 -5.53
C ASP A 47 -2.90 -14.79 -5.99
N GLU A 48 -2.64 -13.86 -5.06
CA GLU A 48 -1.94 -12.60 -5.35
C GLU A 48 -0.44 -12.64 -5.00
N HIS A 49 0.42 -12.36 -6.00
CA HIS A 49 1.89 -12.43 -5.85
C HIS A 49 2.66 -11.25 -6.45
N GLY A 50 1.95 -10.20 -6.89
CA GLY A 50 2.56 -9.07 -7.59
C GLY A 50 3.18 -8.02 -6.66
N LEU A 51 4.38 -7.55 -7.00
CA LEU A 51 4.93 -6.30 -6.45
C LEU A 51 4.13 -5.11 -6.99
N GLN A 52 3.64 -4.26 -6.10
CA GLN A 52 2.90 -3.05 -6.43
C GLN A 52 3.77 -1.82 -6.17
N PHE A 53 3.65 -0.81 -7.02
CA PHE A 53 4.47 0.40 -6.99
C PHE A 53 3.62 1.65 -7.19
N TYR A 54 3.80 2.65 -6.33
CA TYR A 54 3.04 3.89 -6.34
C TYR A 54 3.97 5.11 -6.26
N ILE A 55 3.62 6.17 -7.01
CA ILE A 55 4.28 7.47 -6.92
C ILE A 55 3.23 8.55 -6.65
N GLY A 56 3.38 9.24 -5.53
CA GLY A 56 2.58 10.43 -5.17
C GLY A 56 3.41 11.71 -5.30
N LEU A 57 2.77 12.78 -5.78
CA LEU A 57 3.30 14.15 -5.82
C LEU A 57 2.29 15.11 -5.17
N GLY A 58 2.70 15.87 -4.15
CA GLY A 58 1.86 16.93 -3.61
C GLY A 58 2.01 17.17 -2.10
N PRO A 59 1.44 18.28 -1.59
CA PRO A 59 1.55 18.69 -0.19
C PRO A 59 0.67 17.86 0.77
N GLU A 60 -0.23 17.01 0.26
CA GLU A 60 -1.16 16.17 1.03
C GLU A 60 -0.56 14.81 1.45
N LEU A 61 0.72 14.55 1.11
CA LEU A 61 1.43 13.29 1.37
C LEU A 61 2.05 13.20 2.77
#